data_AF-A0A820P3K5-F1
#
_entry.id   AF-A0A820P3K5-F1
#
_cell.length_a   1.000
_cell.length_b   1.000
_cell.length_c   1.000
_cell.angle_alpha   90.00
_cell.angle_beta   90.00
_cell.angle_gamma   90.00
#
_symmetry.space_group_name_H-M   'P 1'
#
loop_
_entity.id
_entity.type
_entity.pdbx_description
1 polymer ?
#
loop_
_entity_poly.entity_id
_entity_poly.type
_entity_poly.pdbx_seq_one_letter_code
_entity_poly.pdbx_strand_id
1 'polypeptide(L)'
;FYQALNERKAEIRIQFRDVPGRMFDEELSENNVEGTLARDELVIRIQPDEAIYLKINTKRPGEMNFSIEETELDLTYNERYQGVKLPNAYERLILDVFMGSKINFVRSDELQEAWRIID
;
A
#
# COMPACT_ATOMS: atom_id res chain seq x y z
N PHE A 1 15.91 18.72 -6.46
CA PHE A 1 15.04 18.60 -7.63
C PHE A 1 13.59 18.61 -7.15
N TYR A 2 12.87 19.72 -7.30
CA TYR A 2 11.45 19.79 -6.98
C TYR A 2 10.67 19.49 -8.26
N GLN A 3 10.11 18.28 -8.36
CA GLN A 3 9.07 17.99 -9.35
C GLN A 3 7.76 18.59 -8.82
N ALA A 4 7.04 19.35 -9.66
CA ALA A 4 5.81 20.05 -9.31
C ALA A 4 4.60 19.09 -9.33
N LEU A 5 4.60 18.10 -8.44
CA LEU A 5 3.47 17.22 -8.19
C LEU A 5 2.57 17.79 -7.09
N ASN A 6 1.33 17.31 -7.04
CA ASN A 6 0.31 17.76 -6.09
C ASN A 6 0.63 17.38 -4.63
N GLU A 7 1.38 16.30 -4.42
CA GLU A 7 1.76 15.84 -3.09
C GLU A 7 3.14 15.17 -3.10
N ARG A 8 3.84 15.24 -1.96
CA ARG A 8 5.03 14.43 -1.71
C ARG A 8 4.56 13.10 -1.15
N LYS A 9 4.58 12.03 -1.94
CA LYS A 9 4.14 10.70 -1.52
C LYS A 9 5.02 9.61 -2.13
N ALA A 10 5.39 8.62 -1.34
CA ALA A 10 6.01 7.39 -1.78
C ALA A 10 5.17 6.21 -1.27
N GLU A 11 4.55 5.48 -2.19
CA GLU A 11 3.68 4.34 -1.88
C GLU A 11 3.89 3.20 -2.87
N ILE A 12 3.65 1.98 -2.40
CA ILE A 12 3.55 0.77 -3.22
C ILE A 12 2.09 0.32 -3.12
N ARG A 13 1.44 0.14 -4.28
CA ARG A 13 0.06 -0.33 -4.37
C ARG A 13 0.03 -1.64 -5.14
N ILE A 14 -0.55 -2.67 -4.52
CA ILE A 14 -0.79 -3.96 -5.14
C ILE A 14 -2.30 -4.10 -5.30
N GLN A 15 -2.77 -4.02 -6.54
CA GLN A 15 -4.17 -4.22 -6.87
C GLN A 15 -4.44 -5.70 -7.17
N PHE A 16 -5.41 -6.29 -6.47
CA PHE A 16 -5.81 -7.67 -6.68
C PHE A 16 -6.68 -7.82 -7.94
N ARG A 17 -6.80 -9.06 -8.43
CA ARG A 17 -7.70 -9.36 -9.55
C ARG A 17 -9.15 -9.34 -9.08
N ASP A 18 -10.06 -9.14 -10.03
CA ASP A 18 -11.49 -9.24 -9.78
C ASP A 18 -11.86 -10.61 -9.20
N VAL A 19 -12.82 -10.63 -8.27
CA VAL A 19 -13.29 -11.86 -7.64
C VAL A 19 -14.01 -12.73 -8.70
N PRO A 20 -13.57 -13.97 -8.93
CA PRO A 20 -14.21 -14.86 -9.89
C PRO A 20 -15.55 -15.37 -9.32
N GLY A 21 -16.64 -15.17 -10.06
CA GLY A 21 -17.98 -15.57 -9.64
C GLY A 21 -18.75 -14.41 -9.04
N ARG A 22 -19.27 -13.55 -9.91
CA ARG A 22 -19.98 -12.31 -9.60
C ARG A 22 -21.42 -12.57 -9.10
N MET A 23 -21.54 -13.28 -7.98
CA MET A 23 -22.84 -13.64 -7.39
C MET A 23 -23.62 -12.43 -6.86
N PHE A 24 -23.01 -11.23 -6.82
CA PHE A 24 -23.55 -10.04 -6.18
C PHE A 24 -23.78 -8.85 -7.15
N ASP A 25 -23.44 -8.96 -8.43
CA ASP A 25 -23.56 -7.85 -9.40
C ASP A 25 -25.02 -7.33 -9.52
N GLU A 26 -26.02 -8.20 -9.36
CA GLU A 26 -27.45 -7.85 -9.50
C GLU A 26 -28.01 -7.10 -8.27
N GLU A 27 -27.47 -7.35 -7.07
CA GLU A 27 -27.94 -6.72 -5.81
C GLU A 27 -27.22 -5.40 -5.49
N LEU A 28 -26.14 -5.08 -6.21
CA LEU A 28 -25.32 -3.87 -6.02
C LEU A 28 -25.85 -2.62 -6.75
N SER A 29 -26.96 -2.77 -7.48
CA SER A 29 -27.51 -1.78 -8.43
C SER A 29 -28.13 -0.52 -7.80
N GLU A 30 -28.34 -0.42 -6.48
CA GLU A 30 -28.99 0.78 -5.94
C GLU A 30 -28.05 1.99 -5.80
N ASN A 31 -26.72 1.78 -5.71
CA ASN A 31 -25.77 2.88 -5.48
C ASN A 31 -24.46 2.82 -6.30
N ASN A 32 -24.20 1.75 -7.06
CA ASN A 32 -23.00 1.62 -7.91
C ASN A 32 -23.40 1.68 -9.39
N VAL A 33 -23.04 2.80 -10.05
CA VAL A 33 -23.39 3.13 -11.44
C VAL A 33 -22.80 2.14 -12.48
N GLU A 34 -21.91 1.23 -12.07
CA GLU A 34 -21.29 0.22 -12.96
C GLU A 34 -21.39 -1.24 -12.48
N GLY A 35 -22.18 -1.54 -11.44
CA GLY A 35 -22.47 -2.93 -11.03
C GLY A 35 -21.24 -3.81 -10.74
N THR A 36 -20.06 -3.21 -10.52
CA THR A 36 -18.80 -3.94 -10.37
C THR A 36 -18.21 -3.65 -9.00
N LEU A 37 -17.89 -4.70 -8.24
CA LEU A 37 -17.19 -4.60 -6.97
C LEU A 37 -15.81 -3.95 -7.17
N ALA A 38 -15.42 -3.05 -6.25
CA ALA A 38 -14.07 -2.49 -6.26
C ALA A 38 -13.04 -3.61 -6.08
N ARG A 39 -11.85 -3.46 -6.66
CA ARG A 39 -10.77 -4.42 -6.45
C ARG A 39 -10.15 -4.20 -5.08
N ASP A 40 -9.85 -5.28 -4.38
CA ASP A 40 -9.06 -5.18 -3.16
C ASP A 40 -7.66 -4.61 -3.48
N GLU A 41 -7.09 -3.85 -2.55
CA GLU A 41 -5.77 -3.24 -2.73
C GLU A 41 -4.94 -3.30 -1.45
N LEU A 42 -3.73 -3.85 -1.53
CA LEU A 42 -2.73 -3.72 -0.47
C LEU A 42 -1.88 -2.47 -0.74
N VAL A 43 -1.92 -1.53 0.20
CA VAL A 43 -1.16 -0.29 0.12
C VAL A 43 -0.11 -0.24 1.22
N ILE A 44 1.14 -0.01 0.80
CA ILE A 44 2.28 0.20 1.68
C ILE A 44 2.76 1.63 1.45
N ARG A 45 2.50 2.53 2.40
CA ARG A 45 2.92 3.93 2.35
C ARG A 45 4.25 4.09 3.10
N ILE A 46 5.26 4.56 2.38
CA ILE A 46 6.62 4.75 2.90
C ILE A 46 6.80 6.15 3.48
N GLN A 47 6.21 7.18 2.87
CA GLN A 47 6.22 8.55 3.40
C GLN A 47 5.24 9.45 2.63
N PRO A 48 4.68 10.50 3.26
CA PRO A 48 4.63 10.74 4.71
C PRO A 48 3.67 9.75 5.40
N ASP A 49 3.68 9.72 6.72
CA ASP A 49 2.77 8.93 7.56
C ASP A 49 2.78 7.44 7.20
N GLU A 50 3.86 6.77 7.62
CA GLU A 50 4.09 5.35 7.37
C GLU A 50 2.86 4.52 7.79
N ALA A 51 2.30 3.80 6.82
CA ALA A 51 1.09 3.03 7.03
C ALA A 51 1.06 1.82 6.10
N ILE A 52 0.41 0.76 6.56
CA ILE A 52 0.06 -0.40 5.74
C ILE A 52 -1.44 -0.59 5.89
N TYR A 53 -2.17 -0.55 4.80
CA TYR A 53 -3.61 -0.80 4.83
C TYR A 53 -4.07 -1.67 3.67
N LEU A 54 -5.09 -2.47 3.95
CA LEU A 54 -5.73 -3.34 2.96
C LEU A 54 -7.14 -2.84 2.70
N LYS A 55 -7.39 -2.36 1.49
CA LYS A 55 -8.73 -2.05 1.01
C LYS A 55 -9.45 -3.35 0.67
N ILE A 56 -10.60 -3.57 1.28
CA ILE A 56 -11.43 -4.75 1.07
C ILE A 56 -12.89 -4.34 0.95
N ASN A 57 -13.66 -5.19 0.28
CA ASN A 57 -15.10 -5.06 0.24
C ASN A 57 -15.73 -5.84 1.40
N THR A 58 -16.56 -5.17 2.21
CA THR A 58 -17.28 -5.80 3.32
C THR A 58 -18.78 -5.54 3.23
N LYS A 59 -19.59 -6.38 3.87
CA LYS A 59 -21.01 -6.08 4.04
C LYS A 59 -21.15 -4.84 4.94
N ARG A 60 -21.99 -3.88 4.53
CA ARG A 60 -22.32 -2.72 5.36
C ARG A 60 -22.94 -3.17 6.70
N PRO A 61 -22.36 -2.79 7.85
CA PRO A 61 -22.95 -3.10 9.15
C PRO A 61 -24.29 -2.39 9.35
N GLY A 62 -25.30 -3.11 9.85
CA GLY A 62 -26.59 -2.52 10.25
C GLY A 62 -27.68 -2.46 9.18
N GLU A 63 -27.39 -2.76 7.92
CA GLU A 63 -28.45 -2.87 6.89
C GLU A 63 -29.06 -4.28 6.83
N MET A 64 -30.39 -4.32 6.69
CA MET A 64 -31.15 -5.56 6.50
C MET A 64 -30.96 -6.11 5.08
N ASN A 65 -30.66 -5.23 4.12
CA ASN A 65 -30.38 -5.57 2.73
C ASN A 65 -28.90 -5.93 2.52
N PHE A 66 -28.61 -6.63 1.43
CA PHE A 66 -27.26 -7.03 1.07
C PHE A 66 -26.56 -5.90 0.30
N SER A 67 -25.96 -4.97 1.04
CA SER A 67 -25.11 -3.91 0.47
C SER A 67 -23.65 -4.15 0.84
N ILE A 68 -22.77 -4.05 -0.16
CA ILE A 68 -21.32 -4.16 0.00
C ILE A 68 -20.71 -2.75 -0.10
N GLU A 69 -19.75 -2.45 0.77
CA GLU A 69 -19.00 -1.20 0.78
C GLU A 69 -17.48 -1.45 0.87
N GLU A 70 -16.69 -0.56 0.28
CA GLU A 70 -15.24 -0.55 0.44
C GLU A 70 -14.89 -0.07 1.85
N THR A 71 -14.06 -0.83 2.55
CA THR A 71 -13.49 -0.49 3.85
C THR A 71 -12.00 -0.80 3.86
N GLU A 72 -11.31 -0.41 4.94
CA GLU A 72 -9.87 -0.59 5.09
C GLU A 72 -9.51 -1.24 6.43
N LEU A 73 -8.59 -2.21 6.36
CA LEU A 73 -7.87 -2.71 7.52
C LEU A 73 -6.57 -1.92 7.63
N ASP A 74 -6.50 -0.99 8.57
CA ASP A 74 -5.41 -0.02 8.67
C ASP A 74 -4.40 -0.34 9.80
N LEU A 75 -3.11 -0.17 9.47
CA LEU A 75 -1.99 -0.11 10.40
C LEU A 75 -1.19 1.16 10.12
N THR A 76 -1.61 2.26 10.74
CA THR A 76 -0.83 3.51 10.76
C THR A 76 0.21 3.50 11.89
N TYR A 77 1.49 3.70 11.55
CA TYR A 77 2.60 3.55 12.50
C TYR A 77 2.54 4.57 13.63
N ASN A 78 2.22 5.83 13.31
CA ASN A 78 2.14 6.92 14.29
C ASN A 78 1.05 6.66 15.34
N GLU A 79 -0.06 6.02 14.96
CA GLU A 79 -1.14 5.67 15.89
C GLU A 79 -0.83 4.42 16.69
N ARG A 80 -0.25 3.40 16.04
CA ARG A 80 -0.01 2.09 16.65
C ARG A 80 1.24 2.04 17.55
N TYR A 81 2.27 2.81 17.23
CA TYR A 81 3.58 2.81 17.89
C TYR A 81 3.92 4.19 18.48
N GLN A 82 2.98 4.77 19.24
CA GLN A 82 3.18 6.07 19.87
C GLN A 82 4.46 6.11 20.72
N GLY A 83 5.26 7.17 20.54
CA GLY A 83 6.52 7.37 21.26
C GLY A 83 7.72 6.60 20.70
N VAL A 84 7.54 5.76 19.68
CA VAL A 84 8.65 5.11 18.99
C VAL A 84 9.18 6.04 17.91
N LYS A 85 10.47 6.40 17.99
CA LYS A 85 11.16 7.14 16.93
C LYS A 85 11.65 6.16 15.86
N LEU A 86 11.12 6.29 14.64
CA LEU A 86 11.67 5.59 13.49
C LEU A 86 13.05 6.18 13.15
N PRO A 87 14.11 5.35 13.03
CA PRO A 87 15.43 5.84 12.66
C PRO A 87 15.41 6.39 11.24
N ASN A 88 16.19 7.44 10.99
CA ASN A 88 16.38 7.93 9.63
C ASN A 88 17.07 6.86 8.77
N ALA A 89 16.77 6.82 7.46
CA ALA A 89 17.42 5.94 6.50
C ALA A 89 18.96 5.95 6.64
N TYR A 90 19.59 7.12 6.83
CA TYR A 90 21.05 7.19 7.00
C TYR A 90 21.54 6.63 8.35
N GLU A 91 20.80 6.85 9.45
CA GLU A 91 21.15 6.26 10.74
C GLU A 91 21.15 4.73 10.64
N ARG A 92 20.16 4.16 9.94
CA ARG A 92 20.08 2.72 9.70
C ARG A 92 21.22 2.22 8.82
N LEU A 93 21.49 2.88 7.69
CA LEU A 93 22.56 2.46 6.76
C LEU A 93 23.95 2.52 7.41
N ILE A 94 24.24 3.57 8.20
CA ILE A 94 25.51 3.68 8.92
C ILE A 94 25.65 2.54 9.95
N LEU A 95 24.58 2.25 10.70
CA LEU A 95 24.57 1.13 11.64
C LEU A 95 24.85 -0.20 10.92
N ASP A 96 24.23 -0.42 9.76
CA ASP A 96 24.45 -1.65 8.97
C ASP A 96 25.92 -1.80 8.55
N VAL A 97 26.62 -0.71 8.21
CA VAL A 97 28.08 -0.73 7.93
C VAL A 97 28.87 -1.18 9.14
N PHE A 98 28.59 -0.65 10.33
CA PHE A 98 29.27 -1.06 11.56
C PHE A 98 28.98 -2.52 11.93
N MET A 99 27.79 -3.01 11.63
CA MET A 99 27.41 -4.41 11.82
C MET A 99 27.96 -5.35 10.73
N GLY A 100 28.60 -4.82 9.69
CA GLY A 100 29.06 -5.60 8.54
C GLY A 100 27.93 -6.16 7.66
N SER A 101 26.71 -5.66 7.83
CA SER A 101 25.53 -6.07 7.07
C SER A 101 25.46 -5.30 5.75
N LYS A 102 25.32 -6.03 4.64
CA LYS A 102 25.22 -5.46 3.30
C LYS A 102 23.80 -5.52 2.72
N ILE A 103 22.80 -5.90 3.51
CA ILE A 103 21.45 -6.21 3.02
C ILE A 103 20.73 -5.00 2.38
N ASN A 104 21.03 -3.79 2.85
CA ASN A 104 20.43 -2.54 2.36
C ASN A 104 21.31 -1.81 1.34
N PHE A 105 22.37 -2.47 0.83
CA PHE A 105 23.26 -1.91 -0.17
C PHE A 105 23.07 -2.61 -1.50
N VAL A 106 22.99 -1.83 -2.58
CA VAL A 106 22.89 -2.33 -3.94
C VAL A 106 24.16 -3.09 -4.31
N ARG A 107 24.01 -4.31 -4.82
CA ARG A 107 25.14 -5.11 -5.31
C ARG A 107 25.53 -4.71 -6.73
N SER A 108 26.78 -5.01 -7.12
CA SER A 108 27.28 -4.66 -8.45
C SER A 108 26.50 -5.30 -9.61
N ASP A 109 26.02 -6.54 -9.42
CA ASP A 109 25.19 -7.25 -10.39
C ASP A 109 23.78 -6.66 -10.48
N GLU A 110 23.15 -6.33 -9.36
CA GLU A 110 21.86 -5.61 -9.32
C GLU A 110 21.94 -4.26 -10.02
N LEU A 111 23.05 -3.52 -9.82
CA LEU A 111 23.28 -2.23 -10.47
C LEU A 111 23.40 -2.39 -11.99
N GLN A 112 24.15 -3.39 -12.46
CA GLN A 112 24.31 -3.65 -13.90
C GLN A 112 22.97 -3.99 -14.56
N GLU A 113 22.15 -4.83 -13.93
CA GLU A 113 20.82 -5.18 -14.45
C GLU A 113 19.85 -4.00 -14.41
N ALA A 114 19.90 -3.14 -13.39
CA ALA A 114 19.08 -1.93 -13.33
C ALA A 114 19.39 -0.98 -14.50
N TRP A 115 20.67 -0.77 -14.81
CA TRP A 115 21.07 0.04 -15.98
C TRP A 115 20.59 -0.59 -17.29
N ARG A 116 20.69 -1.91 -17.44
CA ARG A 116 20.24 -2.63 -18.64
C ARG A 116 18.73 -2.46 -18.94
N ILE A 117 17.91 -2.23 -17.92
CA ILE A 117 16.46 -2.00 -18.10
C ILE A 117 16.15 -0.56 -18.52
N ILE A 118 17.00 0.39 -18.10
CA ILE A 118 16.82 1.82 -18.37
C ILE A 118 17.36 2.19 -19.76
N ASP A 119 18.46 1.56 -20.20
CA ASP A 119 19.04 1.69 -21.54
C ASP A 119 18.14 1.09 -22.63
#